data_AF-A0A9J6GEF3-F1
#
_entry.id   AF-A0A9J6GEF3-F1
#
_cell.length_a   1.000
_cell.length_b   1.000
_cell.length_c   1.000
_cell.angle_alpha   90.00
_cell.angle_beta   90.00
_cell.angle_gamma   90.00
#
_symmetry.space_group_name_H-M   'P 1'
#
loop_
_entity.id
_entity.type
_entity.pdbx_description
1 polymer ?
#
loop_
_entity_poly.entity_id
_entity_poly.type
_entity_poly.pdbx_seq_one_letter_code
_entity_poly.pdbx_strand_id
1 'polypeptide(L)'
;MIRSIRGAFRIYKERNPDSSIGLTKFYSLRPRSVKCSPQQEVCVCVYCANYELYVAAVENASNSKIDASGLITAFLGTPASDNCFLGECDKCPKGESLTLETLNIPEEEDIVVATWESGDLVKKTLDPSAFLRGLRVSLATWIVHNHIRKTQGAVIHNEKKCEQRGSVVFHFDFAENWTVILSRRGTKLPLA
;
A
#
# COMPACT_ATOMS: atom_id res chain seq x y z
N MET A 1 -19.08 -6.41 19.55
CA MET A 1 -19.28 -5.07 18.97
C MET A 1 -17.91 -4.44 18.73
N ILE A 2 -17.45 -4.36 17.48
CA ILE A 2 -16.15 -3.78 17.14
C ILE A 2 -16.40 -2.30 16.79
N ARG A 3 -16.02 -1.38 17.67
CA ARG A 3 -16.16 0.07 17.45
C ARG A 3 -14.76 0.67 17.33
N SER A 4 -14.56 1.60 16.40
CA SER A 4 -13.28 2.30 16.29
C SER A 4 -13.01 3.11 17.56
N ILE A 5 -11.73 3.25 17.90
CA ILE A 5 -11.32 3.97 19.11
C ILE A 5 -11.67 5.46 19.05
N ARG A 6 -11.69 6.07 17.86
CA ARG A 6 -12.22 7.43 17.64
C ARG A 6 -13.72 7.50 17.93
N GLY A 7 -14.49 6.48 17.53
CA GLY A 7 -15.91 6.38 17.86
C GLY A 7 -16.17 6.22 19.36
N ALA A 8 -15.32 5.44 20.05
CA ALA A 8 -15.37 5.32 21.51
C ALA A 8 -15.02 6.64 22.21
N PHE A 9 -14.00 7.37 21.72
CA PHE A 9 -13.62 8.68 22.26
C PHE A 9 -14.72 9.73 22.10
N ARG A 10 -15.43 9.75 20.96
CA ARG A 10 -16.55 10.66 20.75
C ARG A 10 -17.64 10.45 21.81
N ILE A 11 -18.04 9.20 22.04
CA ILE A 11 -19.05 8.84 23.05
C ILE A 11 -18.55 9.17 24.47
N TYR A 12 -17.26 8.99 24.73
CA TYR A 12 -16.64 9.39 25.99
C TYR A 12 -16.79 10.90 26.23
N LYS A 13 -16.48 11.73 25.22
CA LYS A 13 -16.63 13.19 25.29
C LYS A 13 -18.09 13.64 25.42
N GLU A 14 -19.01 12.98 24.71
CA GLU A 14 -20.46 13.23 24.85
C GLU A 14 -20.94 12.96 26.28
N ARG A 15 -20.40 11.93 26.94
CA ARG A 15 -20.79 11.54 28.30
C ARG A 15 -20.02 12.24 29.42
N ASN A 16 -18.87 12.84 29.09
CA ASN A 16 -17.96 13.50 30.04
C ASN A 16 -17.46 14.82 29.43
N PRO A 17 -18.35 15.80 29.21
CA PRO A 17 -18.00 17.05 28.52
C PRO A 17 -16.89 17.83 29.23
N ASP A 18 -16.89 17.83 30.56
CA ASP A 18 -15.91 18.55 31.40
C ASP A 18 -14.56 17.83 31.51
N SER A 19 -14.44 16.62 30.95
CA SER A 19 -13.18 15.91 31.01
C SER A 19 -12.12 16.55 30.13
N SER A 20 -10.98 16.88 30.74
CA SER A 20 -9.77 17.35 30.05
C SER A 20 -9.03 16.26 29.26
N ILE A 21 -9.50 15.00 29.31
CA ILE A 21 -8.85 13.89 28.61
C ILE A 21 -8.99 14.09 27.09
N GLY A 22 -7.85 14.38 26.45
CA GLY A 22 -7.70 14.42 25.00
C GLY A 22 -7.55 13.02 24.39
N LEU A 23 -7.64 12.94 23.06
CA LEU A 23 -7.60 11.69 22.31
C LEU A 23 -6.35 10.86 22.65
N THR A 24 -5.17 11.47 22.66
CA THR A 24 -3.90 10.79 22.98
C THR A 24 -3.90 10.17 24.38
N LYS A 25 -4.40 10.90 25.38
CA LYS A 25 -4.50 10.39 26.75
C LYS A 25 -5.53 9.26 26.85
N PHE A 26 -6.68 9.41 26.18
CA PHE A 26 -7.70 8.37 26.07
C PHE A 26 -7.16 7.07 25.48
N TYR A 27 -6.31 7.15 24.44
CA TYR A 27 -5.62 5.99 23.87
C TYR A 27 -4.71 5.29 24.89
N SER A 28 -3.97 6.04 25.70
CA SER A 28 -3.06 5.45 26.70
C SER A 28 -3.78 4.76 27.86
N LEU A 29 -5.04 5.11 28.14
CA LEU A 29 -5.85 4.51 29.22
C LEU A 29 -6.49 3.18 28.81
N ARG A 30 -6.22 2.72 27.59
CA ARG A 30 -6.67 1.44 27.06
C ARG A 30 -6.18 0.28 27.95
N PRO A 31 -7.06 -0.69 28.30
CA PRO A 31 -6.63 -1.88 29.04
C PRO A 31 -5.56 -2.66 28.27
N ARG A 32 -4.54 -3.16 28.98
CA ARG A 32 -3.39 -3.88 28.41
C ARG A 32 -3.78 -5.11 27.58
N SER A 33 -4.91 -5.72 27.89
CA SER A 33 -5.46 -6.89 27.18
C SER A 33 -6.02 -6.56 25.80
N VAL A 34 -6.33 -5.29 25.51
CA VAL A 34 -6.82 -4.89 24.20
C VAL A 34 -5.58 -4.75 23.30
N LYS A 35 -5.33 -5.71 22.41
CA LYS A 35 -4.25 -5.60 21.40
C LYS A 35 -4.69 -4.73 20.22
N CYS A 36 -3.90 -3.71 19.88
CA CYS A 36 -4.14 -2.98 18.64
C CYS A 36 -3.80 -3.97 17.54
N SER A 37 -4.78 -4.46 16.79
CA SER A 37 -4.45 -4.85 15.42
C SER A 37 -4.02 -3.53 14.79
N PRO A 38 -2.78 -3.38 14.29
CA PRO A 38 -2.47 -2.23 13.48
C PRO A 38 -3.49 -2.26 12.35
N GLN A 39 -4.38 -1.26 12.30
CA GLN A 39 -5.05 -0.97 11.05
C GLN A 39 -3.91 -0.50 10.16
N GLN A 40 -3.37 -1.40 9.35
CA GLN A 40 -2.50 -1.00 8.26
C GLN A 40 -3.43 -0.29 7.28
N GLU A 41 -3.43 1.04 7.34
CA GLU A 41 -4.06 1.90 6.31
C GLU A 41 -3.25 1.86 5.01
N VAL A 42 -2.03 1.31 5.07
CA VAL A 42 -1.12 1.10 3.95
C VAL A 42 -1.28 -0.30 3.38
N CYS A 43 -1.27 -0.40 2.04
CA CYS A 43 -1.23 -1.68 1.36
C CYS A 43 0.17 -2.28 1.52
N VAL A 44 0.26 -3.51 1.99
CA VAL A 44 1.51 -4.26 2.16
C VAL A 44 1.66 -5.39 1.13
N CYS A 45 0.93 -5.30 0.02
CA CYS A 45 1.03 -6.27 -1.06
C CYS A 45 2.40 -6.18 -1.76
N VAL A 46 2.75 -7.22 -2.50
CA VAL A 46 3.99 -7.28 -3.28
C VAL A 46 4.12 -6.14 -4.28
N TYR A 47 3.01 -5.67 -4.88
CA TYR A 47 3.04 -4.55 -5.84
C TYR A 47 3.45 -3.24 -5.17
N CYS A 48 2.88 -2.93 -4.00
CA CYS A 48 3.26 -1.74 -3.24
C CYS A 48 4.67 -1.87 -2.65
N ALA A 49 4.99 -3.01 -2.06
CA ALA A 49 6.30 -3.22 -1.45
C ALA A 49 7.43 -3.16 -2.49
N ASN A 50 7.29 -3.84 -3.63
CA ASN A 50 8.32 -3.84 -4.66
C ASN A 50 8.46 -2.47 -5.34
N TYR A 51 7.37 -1.76 -5.57
CA TYR A 51 7.43 -0.38 -6.06
C TYR A 51 8.27 0.52 -5.15
N GLU A 52 7.99 0.52 -3.85
CA GLU A 52 8.75 1.33 -2.87
C GLU A 52 10.24 0.92 -2.85
N LEU A 53 10.54 -0.37 -2.97
CA LEU A 53 11.93 -0.85 -3.02
C LEU A 53 12.66 -0.43 -4.30
N TYR A 54 11.97 -0.40 -5.45
CA TYR A 54 12.52 0.14 -6.69
C TYR A 54 12.72 1.65 -6.63
N VAL A 55 11.78 2.40 -6.03
CA VAL A 55 11.95 3.86 -5.80
C VAL A 55 13.16 4.10 -4.91
N ALA A 56 13.30 3.38 -3.80
CA ALA A 56 14.47 3.48 -2.94
C ALA A 56 15.78 3.12 -3.67
N ALA A 57 15.75 2.13 -4.57
CA ALA A 57 16.92 1.80 -5.39
C ALA A 57 17.27 2.92 -6.38
N VAL A 58 16.27 3.57 -7.00
CA VAL A 58 16.48 4.77 -7.82
C VAL A 58 17.10 5.88 -6.97
N GLU A 59 16.56 6.18 -5.80
CA GLU A 59 17.09 7.23 -4.91
C GLU A 59 18.54 6.96 -4.47
N ASN A 60 18.92 5.70 -4.29
CA ASN A 60 20.28 5.33 -3.91
C ASN A 60 21.26 5.31 -5.08
N ALA A 61 20.79 4.94 -6.28
CA ALA A 61 21.61 4.89 -7.49
C ALA A 61 21.68 6.23 -8.24
N SER A 62 20.70 7.11 -8.01
CA SER A 62 20.58 8.40 -8.67
C SER A 62 21.30 9.49 -7.88
N ASN A 63 22.04 10.34 -8.59
CA ASN A 63 22.50 11.62 -8.05
C ASN A 63 21.42 12.72 -8.11
N SER A 64 20.17 12.38 -8.46
CA SER A 64 19.04 13.30 -8.63
C SER A 64 17.88 12.96 -7.68
N LYS A 65 17.02 13.96 -7.43
CA LYS A 65 15.80 13.83 -6.61
C LYS A 65 14.56 13.67 -7.49
N ILE A 66 14.52 12.65 -8.34
CA ILE A 66 13.23 12.26 -8.93
C ILE A 66 12.39 11.66 -7.81
N ASP A 67 11.28 12.32 -7.49
CA ASP A 67 10.32 11.80 -6.52
C ASP A 67 9.35 10.80 -7.19
N ALA A 68 8.59 10.08 -6.36
CA ALA A 68 7.59 9.13 -6.81
C ALA A 68 6.59 9.73 -7.83
N SER A 69 6.26 11.02 -7.71
CA SER A 69 5.35 11.71 -8.63
C SER A 69 5.99 11.92 -10.02
N GLY A 70 7.29 12.23 -10.06
CA GLY A 70 8.07 12.33 -11.29
C GLY A 70 8.07 11.02 -12.07
N LEU A 71 8.28 9.88 -11.39
CA LEU A 71 8.26 8.56 -12.04
C LEU A 71 6.89 8.23 -12.66
N ILE A 72 5.80 8.51 -11.93
CA ILE A 72 4.44 8.28 -12.42
C ILE A 72 4.15 9.17 -13.64
N THR A 73 4.57 10.44 -13.57
CA THR A 73 4.39 11.40 -14.66
C THR A 73 5.16 10.98 -15.90
N ALA A 74 6.40 10.54 -15.75
CA ALA A 74 7.20 10.02 -16.85
C ALA A 74 6.57 8.76 -17.46
N PHE A 75 5.95 7.91 -16.64
CA PHE A 75 5.31 6.68 -17.11
C PHE A 75 3.98 6.92 -17.86
N LEU A 76 3.11 7.80 -17.32
CA LEU A 76 1.75 8.02 -17.86
C LEU A 76 1.65 9.19 -18.84
N GLY A 77 2.55 10.17 -18.74
CA GLY A 77 2.41 11.46 -19.38
C GLY A 77 1.37 12.36 -18.68
N THR A 78 1.27 13.60 -19.15
CA THR A 78 0.34 14.61 -18.62
C THR A 78 -0.46 15.26 -19.74
N PRO A 79 -1.80 15.44 -19.59
CA PRO A 79 -2.64 14.98 -18.47
C PRO A 79 -2.94 13.47 -18.53
N ALA A 80 -3.03 12.82 -17.36
CA ALA A 80 -3.38 11.40 -17.25
C ALA A 80 -4.90 11.23 -17.03
N SER A 81 -5.52 10.30 -17.76
CA SER A 81 -6.92 9.88 -17.59
C SER A 81 -7.01 8.54 -16.86
N ASP A 82 -8.23 8.10 -16.50
CA ASP A 82 -8.44 6.80 -15.88
C ASP A 82 -7.90 5.65 -16.74
N ASN A 83 -8.06 5.72 -18.07
CA ASN A 83 -7.50 4.73 -19.00
C ASN A 83 -5.95 4.70 -18.94
N CYS A 84 -5.29 5.82 -18.64
CA CYS A 84 -3.85 5.83 -18.40
C CYS A 84 -3.50 5.04 -17.14
N PHE A 85 -4.22 5.29 -16.05
CA PHE A 85 -4.01 4.59 -14.78
C PHE A 85 -4.38 3.11 -14.82
N LEU A 86 -5.27 2.70 -15.73
CA LEU A 86 -5.63 1.30 -15.98
C LEU A 86 -4.68 0.59 -16.96
N GLY A 87 -3.73 1.31 -17.57
CA GLY A 87 -2.80 0.74 -18.56
C GLY A 87 -3.43 0.52 -19.95
N GLU A 88 -4.63 1.05 -20.18
CA GLU A 88 -5.42 0.90 -21.42
C GLU A 88 -5.17 2.05 -22.42
N CYS A 89 -4.35 3.03 -22.06
CA CYS A 89 -4.02 4.16 -22.93
C CYS A 89 -2.84 3.83 -23.85
N ASP A 90 -3.06 3.89 -25.16
CA ASP A 90 -2.03 3.70 -26.18
C ASP A 90 -1.12 4.92 -26.36
N LYS A 91 -1.48 6.07 -25.80
CA LYS A 91 -0.72 7.32 -25.90
C LYS A 91 0.24 7.56 -24.73
N CYS A 92 0.20 6.71 -23.71
CA CYS A 92 1.13 6.82 -22.58
C CYS A 92 2.56 6.53 -23.03
N PRO A 93 3.57 7.25 -22.51
CA PRO A 93 4.98 6.93 -22.75
C PRO A 93 5.37 5.54 -22.25
N LYS A 94 4.61 4.93 -21.33
CA LYS A 94 4.83 3.59 -20.77
C LYS A 94 6.26 3.39 -20.24
N GLY A 95 6.83 4.48 -19.73
CA GLY A 95 8.19 4.51 -19.18
C GLY A 95 9.31 4.52 -20.23
N GLU A 96 9.02 4.72 -21.52
CA GLU A 96 10.06 4.92 -22.55
C GLU A 96 10.97 6.11 -22.23
N SER A 97 10.40 7.16 -21.62
CA SER A 97 11.13 8.33 -21.13
C SER A 97 11.98 8.06 -19.88
N LEU A 98 11.82 6.92 -19.21
CA LEU A 98 12.64 6.54 -18.05
C LEU A 98 13.92 5.84 -18.55
N THR A 99 14.93 6.63 -18.91
CA THR A 99 16.28 6.16 -19.25
C THR A 99 17.26 6.36 -18.09
N LEU A 100 18.43 5.74 -18.17
CA LEU A 100 19.51 5.92 -17.18
C LEU A 100 19.89 7.40 -17.07
N GLU A 101 19.95 8.10 -18.21
CA GLU A 101 20.27 9.53 -18.25
C GLU A 101 19.18 10.35 -17.55
N THR A 102 17.90 10.08 -17.82
CA THR A 102 16.80 10.81 -17.17
C THR A 102 16.73 10.56 -15.66
N LEU A 103 17.16 9.38 -15.23
CA LEU A 103 17.26 9.02 -13.82
C LEU A 103 18.61 9.41 -13.22
N ASN A 104 19.56 9.92 -14.01
CA ASN A 104 20.92 10.26 -13.57
C ASN A 104 21.62 9.09 -12.85
N ILE A 105 21.51 7.90 -13.43
CA ILE A 105 22.13 6.65 -12.96
C ILE A 105 23.34 6.34 -13.86
N PRO A 106 24.54 6.08 -13.32
CA PRO A 106 25.72 5.70 -14.11
C PRO A 106 25.50 4.41 -14.90
N GLU A 107 26.00 4.33 -16.15
CA GLU A 107 25.83 3.13 -16.99
C GLU A 107 26.80 2.00 -16.61
N GLU A 108 27.90 2.32 -15.94
CA GLU A 108 28.97 1.37 -15.62
C GLU A 108 28.83 0.72 -14.24
N GLU A 109 27.90 1.19 -13.41
CA GLU A 109 27.73 0.70 -12.04
C GLU A 109 26.50 -0.20 -11.90
N ASP A 110 26.72 -1.40 -11.38
CA ASP A 110 25.64 -2.30 -11.03
C ASP A 110 24.80 -1.73 -9.87
N ILE A 111 23.50 -1.99 -9.94
CA ILE A 111 22.51 -1.45 -8.99
C ILE A 111 22.03 -2.57 -8.08
N VAL A 112 22.14 -2.34 -6.78
CA VAL A 112 21.61 -3.27 -5.77
C VAL A 112 20.15 -2.93 -5.48
N VAL A 113 19.25 -3.86 -5.79
CA VAL A 113 17.81 -3.75 -5.49
C VAL A 113 17.39 -4.89 -4.57
N ALA A 114 16.45 -4.61 -3.67
CA ALA A 114 15.76 -5.64 -2.91
C ALA A 114 14.33 -5.81 -3.45
N THR A 115 13.83 -7.04 -3.51
CA THR A 115 12.47 -7.35 -3.99
C THR A 115 11.86 -8.45 -3.14
N TRP A 116 10.55 -8.39 -2.92
CA TRP A 116 9.79 -9.51 -2.36
C TRP A 116 9.46 -10.52 -3.44
N GLU A 117 9.88 -11.76 -3.23
CA GLU A 117 9.69 -12.89 -4.15
C GLU A 117 9.29 -14.12 -3.36
N SER A 118 8.14 -14.71 -3.69
CA SER A 118 7.62 -15.92 -3.02
C SER A 118 7.55 -15.85 -1.48
N GLY A 119 7.38 -14.64 -0.93
CA GLY A 119 7.29 -14.39 0.51
C GLY A 119 8.62 -14.05 1.19
N ASP A 120 9.74 -14.04 0.46
CA ASP A 120 11.06 -13.69 0.97
C ASP A 120 11.57 -12.38 0.39
N LEU A 121 12.37 -11.65 1.17
CA LEU A 121 13.07 -10.46 0.70
C LEU A 121 14.42 -10.86 0.09
N VAL A 122 14.53 -10.73 -1.23
CA VAL A 122 15.71 -11.12 -2.02
C VAL A 122 16.47 -9.87 -2.43
N LYS A 123 17.78 -9.83 -2.20
CA LYS A 123 18.68 -8.79 -2.73
C LYS A 123 19.32 -9.26 -4.02
N LYS A 124 19.33 -8.41 -5.04
CA LYS A 124 19.89 -8.68 -6.37
C LYS A 124 20.78 -7.53 -6.79
N THR A 125 21.89 -7.87 -7.41
CA THR A 125 22.75 -6.94 -8.14
C THR A 125 22.34 -7.04 -9.60
N LEU A 126 21.88 -5.94 -10.18
CA LEU A 126 21.39 -5.87 -11.55
C LEU A 126 22.26 -4.92 -12.35
N ASP A 127 22.54 -5.27 -13.60
CA ASP A 127 23.06 -4.30 -14.55
C ASP A 127 22.00 -3.18 -14.78
N PRO A 128 22.42 -1.97 -15.18
CA PRO A 128 21.51 -0.84 -15.34
C PRO A 128 20.32 -1.10 -16.29
N SER A 129 20.52 -1.91 -17.34
CA SER A 129 19.45 -2.23 -18.30
C SER A 129 18.39 -3.17 -17.68
N ALA A 130 18.83 -4.17 -16.92
CA ALA A 130 17.95 -5.07 -16.19
C ALA A 130 17.19 -4.34 -15.07
N PHE A 131 17.86 -3.40 -14.40
CA PHE A 131 17.23 -2.54 -13.40
C PHE A 131 16.11 -1.70 -14.00
N LEU A 132 16.36 -0.97 -15.10
CA LEU A 132 15.34 -0.16 -15.77
C LEU A 132 14.12 -0.97 -16.20
N ARG A 133 14.34 -2.18 -16.74
CA ARG A 133 13.25 -3.09 -17.10
C ARG A 133 12.42 -3.46 -15.87
N GLY A 134 13.08 -3.80 -14.76
CA GLY A 134 12.41 -4.12 -13.49
C GLY A 134 11.60 -2.95 -12.95
N LEU A 135 12.17 -1.75 -12.95
CA LEU A 135 11.51 -0.51 -12.52
C LEU A 135 10.25 -0.25 -13.35
N ARG A 136 10.32 -0.35 -14.68
CA ARG A 136 9.17 -0.13 -15.58
C ARG A 136 8.05 -1.15 -15.33
N VAL A 137 8.39 -2.43 -15.14
CA VAL A 137 7.40 -3.48 -14.79
C VAL A 137 6.77 -3.21 -13.43
N SER A 138 7.57 -2.83 -12.43
CA SER A 138 7.06 -2.49 -11.10
C SER A 138 6.16 -1.26 -11.13
N LEU A 139 6.49 -0.23 -11.91
CA LEU A 139 5.64 0.94 -12.13
C LEU A 139 4.31 0.57 -12.80
N ALA A 140 4.36 -0.19 -13.90
CA ALA A 140 3.17 -0.59 -14.65
C ALA A 140 2.17 -1.33 -13.75
N THR A 141 2.65 -2.30 -12.98
CA THR A 141 1.81 -3.09 -12.07
C THR A 141 1.29 -2.27 -10.88
N TRP A 142 2.16 -1.45 -10.28
CA TRP A 142 1.78 -0.64 -9.13
C TRP A 142 0.77 0.46 -9.49
N ILE A 143 0.92 1.13 -10.63
CA ILE A 143 0.03 2.22 -11.04
C ILE A 143 -1.41 1.73 -11.12
N VAL A 144 -1.63 0.60 -11.81
CA VAL A 144 -2.95 -0.03 -11.94
C VAL A 144 -3.50 -0.44 -10.58
N HIS A 145 -2.68 -1.15 -9.78
CA HIS A 145 -3.06 -1.58 -8.44
C HIS A 145 -3.47 -0.40 -7.54
N ASN A 146 -2.65 0.65 -7.50
CA ASN A 146 -2.88 1.82 -6.66
C ASN A 146 -4.11 2.61 -7.11
N HIS A 147 -4.35 2.71 -8.42
CA HIS A 147 -5.56 3.35 -8.94
C HIS A 147 -6.82 2.59 -8.53
N ILE A 148 -6.88 1.27 -8.79
CA ILE A 148 -8.01 0.42 -8.38
C ILE A 148 -8.25 0.53 -6.88
N ARG A 149 -7.20 0.40 -6.06
CA ARG A 149 -7.28 0.53 -4.60
C ARG A 149 -7.86 1.88 -4.17
N LYS A 150 -7.39 2.99 -4.76
CA LYS A 150 -7.88 4.33 -4.43
C LYS A 150 -9.34 4.52 -4.83
N THR A 151 -9.71 4.08 -6.04
CA THR A 151 -11.07 4.18 -6.55
C THR A 151 -12.04 3.35 -5.69
N GLN A 152 -11.71 2.10 -5.42
CA GLN A 152 -12.49 1.25 -4.50
C GLN A 152 -12.58 1.89 -3.11
N GLY A 153 -11.45 2.32 -2.53
CA GLY A 153 -11.44 2.96 -1.22
C GLY A 153 -12.35 4.19 -1.13
N ALA A 154 -12.39 5.01 -2.19
CA ALA A 154 -13.26 6.18 -2.26
C ALA A 154 -14.75 5.79 -2.33
N VAL A 155 -15.12 4.81 -3.17
CA VAL A 155 -16.49 4.28 -3.26
C VAL A 155 -16.93 3.74 -1.90
N ILE A 156 -16.10 2.89 -1.30
CA ILE A 156 -16.33 2.28 0.01
C ILE A 156 -16.57 3.33 1.11
N HIS A 157 -15.79 4.39 1.09
CA HIS A 157 -15.93 5.49 2.04
C HIS A 157 -17.23 6.27 1.83
N ASN A 158 -17.62 6.49 0.59
CA ASN A 158 -18.86 7.19 0.25
C ASN A 158 -20.09 6.37 0.61
N GLU A 159 -20.11 5.06 0.30
CA GLU A 159 -21.20 4.16 0.69
C GLU A 159 -21.39 4.16 2.21
N LYS A 160 -20.31 4.00 2.98
CA LYS A 160 -20.36 4.06 4.46
C LYS A 160 -20.93 5.36 5.02
N LYS A 161 -20.84 6.47 4.29
CA LYS A 161 -21.39 7.77 4.70
C LYS A 161 -22.85 7.95 4.32
N CYS A 162 -23.25 7.42 3.16
CA CYS A 162 -24.60 7.58 2.62
C CYS A 162 -25.59 6.58 3.21
N GLU A 163 -25.10 5.50 3.82
CA GLU A 163 -25.94 4.46 4.41
C GLU A 163 -26.71 4.90 5.65
N GLN A 164 -27.91 4.33 5.80
CA GLN A 164 -28.81 4.66 6.90
C GLN A 164 -28.23 4.23 8.25
N ARG A 165 -28.57 4.98 9.30
CA ARG A 165 -28.14 4.65 10.65
C ARG A 165 -28.71 3.28 11.07
N GLY A 166 -27.82 2.35 11.37
CA GLY A 166 -28.19 0.97 11.75
C GLY A 166 -27.90 -0.06 10.65
N SER A 167 -27.62 0.40 9.43
CA SER A 167 -27.15 -0.46 8.34
C SER A 167 -25.72 -0.97 8.59
N VAL A 168 -25.42 -2.15 8.06
CA VAL A 168 -24.07 -2.73 8.01
C VAL A 168 -23.69 -2.90 6.55
N VAL A 169 -22.57 -2.30 6.15
CA VAL A 169 -22.03 -2.45 4.80
C VAL A 169 -20.98 -3.55 4.81
N PHE A 170 -21.21 -4.62 4.04
CA PHE A 170 -20.28 -5.73 3.87
C PHE A 170 -19.59 -5.62 2.53
N HIS A 171 -18.26 -5.47 2.54
CA HIS A 171 -17.46 -5.47 1.33
C HIS A 171 -16.73 -6.79 1.24
N PHE A 172 -16.94 -7.48 0.13
CA PHE A 172 -16.24 -8.71 -0.19
C PHE A 172 -15.21 -8.37 -1.26
N ASP A 173 -13.93 -8.48 -0.90
CA ASP A 173 -12.86 -8.51 -1.88
C ASP A 173 -12.64 -9.98 -2.28
N PHE A 174 -12.95 -10.30 -3.53
CA PHE A 174 -12.75 -11.65 -4.08
C PHE A 174 -11.34 -11.84 -4.64
N ALA A 175 -10.52 -10.78 -4.68
CA ALA A 175 -9.13 -10.86 -5.09
C ALA A 175 -8.22 -10.91 -3.84
N GLU A 176 -7.69 -12.11 -3.57
CA GLU A 176 -6.42 -12.36 -2.86
C GLU A 176 -6.23 -11.69 -1.48
N ASN A 177 -6.61 -12.40 -0.40
CA ASN A 177 -5.91 -12.42 0.93
C ASN A 177 -6.74 -13.10 2.05
N TRP A 178 -7.73 -13.94 1.75
CA TRP A 178 -8.36 -14.74 2.78
C TRP A 178 -7.62 -16.08 2.95
N THR A 179 -6.81 -16.18 4.00
CA THR A 179 -6.41 -17.49 4.55
C THR A 179 -7.28 -17.75 5.78
N VAL A 180 -8.02 -18.85 5.79
CA VAL A 180 -8.72 -19.29 7.00
C VAL A 180 -7.69 -19.73 8.01
N ILE A 181 -7.35 -18.87 8.98
CA ILE A 181 -6.59 -19.28 10.16
C ILE A 181 -7.55 -20.06 11.06
N LEU A 182 -7.64 -21.38 10.84
CA LEU A 182 -8.26 -22.27 11.80
C LEU A 182 -7.37 -22.32 13.04
N SER A 183 -7.90 -21.87 14.18
CA SER A 183 -7.26 -22.14 15.46
C SER A 183 -7.18 -23.66 15.62
N ARG A 184 -5.97 -24.22 15.51
CA ARG A 184 -5.69 -25.55 16.05
C ARG A 184 -5.91 -25.45 17.56
N ARG A 185 -7.14 -25.73 18.01
CA ARG A 185 -7.32 -26.24 19.37
C ARG A 185 -6.47 -27.50 19.43
N GLY A 186 -5.40 -27.44 20.21
CA GLY A 186 -4.53 -28.58 20.45
C GLY A 186 -5.33 -29.68 21.11
N THR A 187 -5.99 -30.52 20.33
CA THR A 187 -6.30 -31.88 20.73
C THR A 187 -5.00 -32.64 20.61
N LYS A 188 -4.29 -32.77 21.73
CA LYS A 188 -3.39 -33.89 21.93
C LYS A 188 -4.22 -35.15 21.71
N LEU A 189 -4.06 -35.78 20.55
CA LEU A 189 -4.47 -37.15 20.36
C LEU A 189 -3.54 -38.01 21.24
N PRO A 190 -4.07 -38.87 22.11
CA PRO A 190 -3.23 -39.82 22.83
C PRO A 190 -2.68 -40.81 21.80
N LEU A 191 -1.36 -41.01 21.82
CA LEU A 191 -0.71 -42.14 21.18
C LEU A 191 -1.26 -43.41 21.84
N ALA A 192 -1.87 -44.27 21.04
CA ALA A 192 -2.08 -45.68 21.34
C ALA A 192 -1.05 -46.47 20.52
#